data_AF-G0NTJ4-F1
#
_entry.id   AF-G0NTJ4-F1
#
_cell.length_a   1.000
_cell.length_b   1.000
_cell.length_c   1.000
_cell.angle_alpha   90.00
_cell.angle_beta   90.00
_cell.angle_gamma   90.00
#
_symmetry.space_group_name_H-M   'P 1'
#
loop_
_entity.id
_entity.type
_entity.pdbx_description
1 polymer ?
#
loop_
_entity_poly.entity_id
_entity_poly.type
_entity_poly.pdbx_seq_one_letter_code
_entity_poly.pdbx_strand_id
1 'polypeptide(L)'
;MLFKIVFFSSIFLIFDVAVAADNFEECRTIGLGLEKIVKSINVTDRFFRTPEEYKEYADKCEEIINCFKAKDASYLPKLMEKLSPCLFYMFYNREFSECAHKLIAKKDDKIPCLDTLFNDIHEPDVDQCEQWDGLQPCVKEQIGKLCDAKTVDEYVKQEKNLRPEMCEEGGDD
;
A
#
# COMPACT_ATOMS: atom_id res chain seq x y z
N MET A 1 -7.82 8.08 22.86
CA MET A 1 -7.59 9.04 21.77
C MET A 1 -7.67 8.21 20.48
N LEU A 2 -8.59 8.54 19.57
CA LEU A 2 -8.64 7.84 18.28
C LEU A 2 -7.47 8.36 17.44
N PHE A 3 -6.47 7.53 17.21
CA PHE A 3 -5.51 7.77 16.13
C PHE A 3 -6.28 7.68 14.82
N LYS A 4 -6.50 8.85 14.21
CA LYS A 4 -6.97 8.91 12.83
C LYS A 4 -5.77 8.49 12.00
N ILE A 5 -5.85 7.35 11.32
CA ILE A 5 -4.96 7.10 10.19
C ILE A 5 -5.27 8.19 9.17
N VAL A 6 -4.41 9.21 9.13
CA VAL A 6 -4.48 10.28 8.15
C VAL A 6 -3.81 9.75 6.88
N PHE A 7 -4.51 8.88 6.15
CA PHE A 7 -4.20 8.53 4.74
C PHE A 7 -4.33 9.75 3.79
N PHE A 8 -4.29 10.97 4.34
CA PHE A 8 -5.10 12.09 3.86
C PHE A 8 -4.30 13.24 3.25
N SER A 9 -2.98 13.26 3.33
CA SER A 9 -2.23 14.45 2.88
C SER A 9 -1.72 14.34 1.42
N SER A 10 -1.31 13.17 0.97
CA SER A 10 -0.57 13.05 -0.30
C SER A 10 -1.46 13.03 -1.56
N ILE A 11 -2.74 12.65 -1.45
CA ILE A 11 -3.65 12.58 -2.61
C ILE A 11 -4.09 13.98 -3.08
N PHE A 12 -4.26 14.93 -2.16
CA PHE A 12 -4.64 16.30 -2.50
C PHE A 12 -3.56 17.02 -3.32
N LEU A 13 -2.28 16.76 -3.06
CA LEU A 13 -1.15 17.35 -3.78
C LEU A 13 -0.85 16.68 -5.14
N ILE A 14 -1.62 15.65 -5.53
CA ILE A 14 -1.40 14.94 -6.81
C ILE A 14 -1.54 15.90 -8.00
N PHE A 15 -2.41 16.91 -7.89
CA PHE A 15 -2.95 17.59 -9.06
C PHE A 15 -2.58 19.06 -9.24
N ASP A 16 -1.89 19.69 -8.29
CA ASP A 16 -1.62 21.14 -8.30
C ASP A 16 -0.38 21.57 -9.10
N VAL A 17 0.48 20.64 -9.54
CA VAL A 17 1.67 21.00 -10.32
C VAL A 17 1.35 21.00 -11.82
N ALA A 18 0.86 22.15 -12.27
CA ALA A 18 0.56 22.50 -13.65
C ALA A 18 1.66 22.10 -14.66
N VAL A 19 1.28 21.33 -15.69
CA VAL A 19 1.47 21.65 -17.13
C VAL A 19 0.38 20.91 -17.92
N ALA A 20 -0.50 21.65 -18.60
CA ALA A 20 -1.63 21.19 -19.44
C ALA A 20 -2.80 20.49 -18.71
N ALA A 21 -3.56 21.26 -17.92
CA ALA A 21 -4.73 20.78 -17.16
C ALA A 21 -5.80 20.07 -18.02
N ASP A 22 -5.96 20.39 -19.31
CA ASP A 22 -7.00 19.77 -20.14
C ASP A 22 -6.69 18.32 -20.55
N ASN A 23 -5.42 17.92 -20.65
CA ASN A 23 -5.06 16.60 -21.20
C ASN A 23 -5.19 15.45 -20.19
N PHE A 24 -5.25 15.76 -18.89
CA PHE A 24 -5.27 14.75 -17.81
C PHE A 24 -6.48 14.86 -16.88
N GLU A 25 -7.43 15.76 -17.14
CA GLU A 25 -8.62 15.97 -16.30
C GLU A 25 -9.45 14.68 -16.13
N GLU A 26 -9.54 13.87 -17.19
CA GLU A 26 -10.18 12.55 -17.15
C GLU A 26 -9.45 11.61 -16.18
N CYS A 27 -8.10 11.57 -16.23
CA CYS A 27 -7.29 10.74 -15.34
C CYS A 27 -7.36 11.22 -13.88
N ARG A 28 -7.47 12.54 -13.68
CA ARG A 28 -7.69 13.16 -12.37
C ARG A 28 -9.02 12.75 -11.76
N THR A 29 -10.08 12.76 -12.56
CA THR A 29 -11.43 12.34 -12.13
C THR A 29 -11.45 10.87 -11.69
N ILE A 30 -10.71 10.00 -12.38
CA ILE A 30 -10.53 8.59 -11.96
C ILE A 30 -9.81 8.52 -10.61
N GLY A 31 -8.77 9.35 -10.42
CA GLY A 31 -8.01 9.45 -9.17
C GLY A 31 -8.87 9.79 -7.94
N LEU A 32 -9.89 10.63 -8.08
CA LEU A 32 -10.83 10.94 -6.98
C LEU A 32 -11.63 9.71 -6.52
N GLY A 33 -11.77 8.69 -7.36
CA GLY A 33 -12.37 7.42 -6.99
C GLY A 33 -11.51 6.62 -6.00
N LEU A 34 -10.18 6.75 -6.09
CA LEU A 34 -9.24 6.03 -5.22
C LEU A 34 -9.38 6.47 -3.76
N GLU A 35 -9.59 7.77 -3.50
CA GLU A 35 -9.76 8.30 -2.14
C GLU A 35 -10.92 7.65 -1.37
N LYS A 36 -12.02 7.34 -2.07
CA LYS A 36 -13.17 6.67 -1.47
C LYS A 36 -12.83 5.23 -1.07
N ILE A 37 -12.08 4.54 -1.92
CA ILE A 37 -11.63 3.17 -1.70
C ILE A 37 -10.63 3.11 -0.55
N VAL A 38 -9.68 4.06 -0.49
CA VAL A 38 -8.76 4.23 0.65
C VAL A 38 -9.57 4.31 1.95
N LYS A 39 -10.55 5.22 2.03
CA LYS A 39 -11.38 5.40 3.23
C LYS A 39 -12.15 4.14 3.61
N SER A 40 -12.57 3.31 2.66
CA SER A 40 -13.28 2.06 2.95
C SER A 40 -12.37 0.93 3.43
N ILE A 41 -11.10 0.92 3.02
CA ILE A 41 -10.11 -0.10 3.38
C ILE A 41 -9.31 0.32 4.64
N ASN A 42 -9.26 1.62 4.92
CA ASN A 42 -8.62 2.23 6.07
C ASN A 42 -9.44 2.01 7.36
N VAL A 43 -9.51 0.75 7.76
CA VAL A 43 -10.07 0.29 9.03
C VAL A 43 -8.88 -0.12 9.89
N THR A 44 -8.73 0.58 11.01
CA THR A 44 -7.56 0.83 11.88
C THR A 44 -6.96 -0.38 12.62
N ASP A 45 -7.17 -1.59 12.14
CA ASP A 45 -7.21 -2.76 13.01
C ASP A 45 -6.24 -3.88 12.59
N ARG A 46 -5.34 -3.63 11.64
CA ARG A 46 -4.26 -4.56 11.20
C ARG A 46 -3.42 -3.91 10.11
N PHE A 47 -2.21 -4.41 9.90
CA PHE A 47 -1.38 -4.00 8.76
C PHE A 47 -1.92 -4.51 7.43
N PHE A 48 -2.28 -5.81 7.36
CA PHE A 48 -2.76 -6.42 6.13
C PHE A 48 -4.07 -7.19 6.28
N ARG A 49 -4.91 -6.99 5.27
CA ARG A 49 -6.11 -7.76 4.95
C ARG A 49 -5.81 -8.86 3.94
N THR A 50 -6.80 -9.67 3.57
CA THR A 50 -6.56 -10.63 2.48
C THR A 50 -6.33 -9.89 1.16
N PRO A 51 -5.54 -10.47 0.22
CA PRO A 51 -5.30 -9.88 -1.09
C PRO A 51 -6.58 -9.41 -1.80
N GLU A 52 -7.67 -10.18 -1.70
CA GLU A 52 -8.96 -9.91 -2.33
C GLU A 52 -9.60 -8.60 -1.87
N GLU A 53 -9.43 -8.24 -0.60
CA GLU A 53 -9.97 -6.99 -0.03
C GLU A 53 -9.31 -5.75 -0.66
N TYR A 54 -8.13 -5.89 -1.27
CA TYR A 54 -7.44 -4.81 -1.98
C TYR A 54 -7.75 -4.78 -3.48
N LYS A 55 -8.62 -5.65 -4.00
CA LYS A 55 -8.88 -5.76 -5.44
C LYS A 55 -9.33 -4.44 -6.07
N GLU A 56 -10.34 -3.80 -5.47
CA GLU A 56 -10.90 -2.55 -6.01
C GLU A 56 -9.84 -1.43 -6.03
N TYR A 57 -9.01 -1.39 -4.99
CA TYR A 57 -7.90 -0.45 -4.89
C TYR A 57 -6.86 -0.69 -5.99
N ALA A 58 -6.41 -1.95 -6.14
CA ALA A 58 -5.44 -2.35 -7.16
C ALA A 58 -5.94 -2.07 -8.58
N ASP A 59 -7.21 -2.40 -8.87
CA ASP A 59 -7.81 -2.15 -10.18
C ASP A 59 -7.92 -0.65 -10.47
N LYS A 60 -8.29 0.17 -9.47
CA LYS A 60 -8.35 1.63 -9.63
C LYS A 60 -6.97 2.24 -9.86
N CYS A 61 -5.97 1.78 -9.13
CA CYS A 61 -4.58 2.18 -9.34
C CYS A 61 -4.11 1.87 -10.76
N GLU A 62 -4.39 0.68 -11.28
CA GLU A 62 -4.06 0.32 -12.66
C GLU A 62 -4.80 1.21 -13.67
N GLU A 63 -6.07 1.53 -13.44
CA GLU A 63 -6.85 2.43 -14.29
C GLU A 63 -6.21 3.83 -14.37
N ILE A 64 -5.78 4.39 -13.23
CA ILE A 64 -5.09 5.67 -13.17
C ILE A 64 -3.78 5.61 -13.96
N ILE A 65 -2.94 4.60 -13.69
CA ILE A 65 -1.63 4.42 -14.35
C ILE A 65 -1.81 4.30 -15.86
N ASN A 66 -2.78 3.51 -16.31
CA ASN A 66 -3.06 3.32 -17.73
C ASN A 66 -3.59 4.59 -18.39
N CYS A 67 -4.42 5.38 -17.70
CA CYS A 67 -4.90 6.66 -18.20
C CYS A 67 -3.72 7.62 -18.45
N PHE A 68 -2.85 7.81 -17.46
CA PHE A 68 -1.67 8.67 -17.61
C PHE A 68 -0.71 8.16 -18.68
N LYS A 69 -0.45 6.85 -18.73
CA LYS A 69 0.38 6.23 -19.78
C LYS A 69 -0.16 6.47 -21.19
N ALA A 70 -1.48 6.38 -21.37
CA ALA A 70 -2.14 6.58 -22.65
C ALA A 70 -2.11 8.05 -23.12
N LYS A 71 -2.14 9.00 -22.18
CA LYS A 71 -2.05 10.43 -22.48
C LYS A 71 -0.60 10.88 -22.72
N ASP A 72 0.30 10.53 -21.80
CA ASP A 72 1.74 10.80 -21.91
C ASP A 72 2.55 9.93 -20.94
N ALA A 73 3.25 8.93 -21.50
CA ALA A 73 4.09 8.03 -20.71
C ALA A 73 5.27 8.73 -20.00
N SER A 74 5.66 9.94 -20.41
CA SER A 74 6.75 10.68 -19.77
C SER A 74 6.41 11.16 -18.35
N TYR A 75 5.12 11.21 -17.99
CA TYR A 75 4.67 11.55 -16.64
C TYR A 75 4.65 10.37 -15.67
N LEU A 76 4.82 9.14 -16.16
CA LEU A 76 4.76 7.94 -15.31
C LEU A 76 5.75 7.97 -14.14
N PRO A 77 7.04 8.35 -14.29
CA PRO A 77 7.96 8.39 -13.16
C PRO A 77 7.46 9.29 -12.01
N LYS A 78 6.98 10.50 -12.34
CA LYS A 78 6.42 11.45 -11.37
C LYS A 78 5.13 10.94 -10.75
N LEU A 79 4.30 10.24 -11.53
CA LEU A 79 3.08 9.62 -11.03
C LEU A 79 3.40 8.47 -10.08
N MET A 80 4.42 7.65 -10.38
CA MET A 80 4.81 6.51 -9.55
C MET A 80 5.37 6.96 -8.19
N GLU A 81 6.11 8.08 -8.15
CA GLU A 81 6.55 8.68 -6.88
C GLU A 81 5.35 9.04 -5.97
N LYS A 82 4.25 9.52 -6.56
CA LYS A 82 3.04 9.93 -5.82
C LYS A 82 2.05 8.79 -5.55
N LEU A 83 2.01 7.78 -6.41
CA LEU A 83 1.18 6.59 -6.28
C LEU A 83 1.99 5.41 -5.76
N SER A 84 3.01 5.66 -4.94
CA SER A 84 3.85 4.62 -4.37
C SER A 84 3.01 3.48 -3.73
N PRO A 85 1.98 3.77 -2.90
CA PRO A 85 1.16 2.70 -2.32
C PRO A 85 0.40 1.87 -3.36
N CYS A 86 0.05 2.44 -4.52
CA CYS A 86 -0.57 1.70 -5.62
C CYS A 86 0.31 0.55 -6.09
N LEU A 87 1.63 0.77 -6.20
CA LEU A 87 2.56 -0.27 -6.64
C LEU A 87 2.54 -1.45 -5.68
N PHE A 88 2.55 -1.17 -4.38
CA PHE A 88 2.48 -2.22 -3.36
C PHE A 88 1.15 -2.98 -3.41
N TYR A 89 0.00 -2.30 -3.40
CA TYR A 89 -1.29 -2.98 -3.34
C TYR A 89 -1.65 -3.73 -4.62
N MET A 90 -1.20 -3.25 -5.79
CA MET A 90 -1.27 -4.01 -7.03
C MET A 90 -0.46 -5.31 -6.92
N PHE A 91 0.78 -5.23 -6.44
CA PHE A 91 1.63 -6.40 -6.20
C PHE A 91 1.02 -7.38 -5.20
N TYR A 92 0.56 -6.86 -4.06
CA TYR A 92 -0.03 -7.63 -2.97
C TYR A 92 -1.28 -8.39 -3.42
N ASN A 93 -2.16 -7.74 -4.19
CA ASN A 93 -3.37 -8.33 -4.74
C ASN A 93 -3.10 -9.36 -5.85
N ARG A 94 -1.99 -9.21 -6.60
CA ARG A 94 -1.70 -9.97 -7.81
C ARG A 94 -0.52 -10.91 -7.60
N GLU A 95 0.70 -10.49 -7.93
CA GLU A 95 1.86 -11.39 -7.98
C GLU A 95 2.20 -12.03 -6.62
N PHE A 96 1.86 -11.35 -5.52
CA PHE A 96 2.12 -11.84 -4.17
C PHE A 96 0.95 -12.60 -3.53
N SER A 97 -0.23 -12.62 -4.17
CA SER A 97 -1.48 -13.10 -3.56
C SER A 97 -1.39 -14.53 -3.02
N GLU A 98 -0.80 -15.45 -3.78
CA GLU A 98 -0.61 -16.84 -3.33
C GLU A 98 0.30 -16.91 -2.09
N CYS A 99 1.37 -16.10 -2.07
CA CYS A 99 2.28 -16.05 -0.93
C CYS A 99 1.59 -15.45 0.31
N ALA A 100 0.81 -14.39 0.13
CA ALA A 100 0.01 -13.78 1.17
C ALA A 100 -0.97 -14.81 1.79
N HIS A 101 -1.67 -15.62 0.99
CA HIS A 101 -2.54 -16.67 1.53
C HIS A 101 -1.78 -17.72 2.35
N LYS A 102 -0.57 -18.11 1.93
CA LYS A 102 0.27 -19.03 2.72
C LYS A 102 0.67 -18.44 4.07
N LEU A 103 1.02 -17.15 4.10
CA LEU A 103 1.35 -16.43 5.34
C LEU A 103 0.11 -16.30 6.25
N ILE A 104 -1.03 -15.92 5.68
CA ILE A 104 -2.31 -15.80 6.41
C ILE A 104 -2.72 -17.15 7.00
N ALA A 105 -2.53 -18.26 6.29
CA ALA A 105 -2.80 -19.60 6.81
C ALA A 105 -1.91 -19.99 8.02
N LYS A 106 -0.86 -19.21 8.30
CA LYS A 106 0.09 -19.39 9.40
C LYS A 106 -0.03 -18.36 10.52
N LYS A 107 -0.98 -17.42 10.43
CA LYS A 107 -1.15 -16.36 11.43
C LYS A 107 -1.43 -16.89 12.85
N ASP A 108 -2.11 -18.03 12.98
CA ASP A 108 -2.45 -18.64 14.28
C ASP A 108 -1.40 -19.66 14.78
N ASP A 109 -0.32 -19.91 14.01
CA ASP A 109 0.72 -20.93 14.31
C ASP A 109 1.76 -20.44 15.35
N LYS A 110 1.40 -19.49 16.23
CA LYS A 110 2.29 -18.85 17.22
C LYS A 110 3.54 -18.20 16.60
N ILE A 111 3.41 -17.65 15.40
CA ILE A 111 4.46 -16.85 14.75
C ILE A 111 4.10 -15.39 15.02
N PRO A 112 4.72 -14.72 16.01
CA PRO A 112 4.22 -13.44 16.51
C PRO A 112 4.11 -12.37 15.42
N CYS A 113 5.07 -12.33 14.49
CA CYS A 113 5.02 -11.34 13.43
C CYS A 113 3.85 -11.53 12.45
N LEU A 114 3.41 -12.76 12.19
CA LEU A 114 2.26 -13.00 11.29
C LEU A 114 0.94 -12.75 12.01
N ASP A 115 0.89 -13.03 13.31
CA ASP A 115 -0.23 -12.65 14.17
C ASP A 115 -0.39 -11.12 14.17
N THR A 116 0.69 -10.39 14.44
CA THR A 116 0.66 -8.92 14.41
C THR A 116 0.37 -8.35 13.02
N LEU A 117 0.86 -8.99 11.95
CA LEU A 117 0.62 -8.51 10.58
C LEU A 117 -0.84 -8.66 10.13
N PHE A 118 -1.54 -9.72 10.56
CA PHE A 118 -2.87 -10.09 10.01
C PHE A 118 -4.02 -10.11 11.02
N ASN A 119 -3.74 -10.26 12.31
CA ASN A 119 -4.73 -10.42 13.38
C ASN A 119 -4.76 -9.24 14.35
N ASP A 120 -3.60 -8.68 14.74
CA ASP A 120 -3.58 -7.64 15.77
C ASP A 120 -4.23 -6.34 15.30
N ILE A 121 -5.23 -5.93 16.07
CA ILE A 121 -5.75 -4.58 16.10
C ILE A 121 -4.66 -3.74 16.74
N HIS A 122 -3.97 -2.94 15.94
CA HIS A 122 -2.85 -2.07 16.34
C HIS A 122 -2.94 -1.66 17.80
N GLU A 123 -1.92 -2.04 18.59
CA GLU A 123 -1.82 -1.55 19.95
C GLU A 123 -1.65 -0.02 19.88
N PRO A 124 -2.60 0.78 20.38
CA PRO A 124 -2.65 2.22 20.14
C PRO A 124 -1.50 3.01 20.80
N ASP A 125 -0.64 2.32 21.56
CA ASP A 125 0.47 2.88 22.31
C ASP A 125 1.84 2.67 21.63
N VAL A 126 1.89 1.98 20.49
CA VAL A 126 3.12 1.70 19.73
C VAL A 126 3.15 2.53 18.44
N ASP A 127 4.30 3.14 18.15
CA ASP A 127 4.53 3.84 16.89
C ASP A 127 4.40 2.85 15.71
N GLN A 128 3.54 3.18 14.75
CA GLN A 128 3.23 2.28 13.63
C GLN A 128 4.44 2.03 12.74
N CYS A 129 5.35 3.00 12.61
CA CYS A 129 6.58 2.84 11.85
C CYS A 129 7.55 1.89 12.53
N GLU A 130 7.77 2.06 13.84
CA GLU A 130 8.62 1.18 14.63
C GLU A 130 8.09 -0.26 14.62
N GLN A 131 6.76 -0.42 14.75
CA GLN A 131 6.14 -1.73 14.67
C GLN A 131 6.30 -2.34 13.26
N TRP A 132 6.04 -1.57 12.21
CA TRP A 132 6.24 -2.01 10.83
C TRP A 132 7.67 -2.48 10.57
N ASP A 133 8.67 -1.66 10.91
CA ASP A 133 10.09 -1.97 10.71
C ASP A 133 10.53 -3.18 11.55
N GLY A 134 10.03 -3.30 12.78
CA GLY A 134 10.30 -4.42 13.68
C GLY A 134 9.75 -5.77 13.18
N LEU A 135 8.64 -5.77 12.43
CA LEU A 135 8.05 -6.98 11.86
C LEU A 135 8.85 -7.52 10.67
N GLN A 136 9.47 -6.64 9.88
CA GLN A 136 10.02 -7.00 8.56
C GLN A 136 11.04 -8.14 8.57
N PRO A 137 12.00 -8.25 9.52
CA PRO A 137 12.93 -9.37 9.54
C PRO A 137 12.22 -10.73 9.62
N CYS A 138 11.21 -10.84 10.47
CA CYS A 138 10.42 -12.06 10.63
C CYS A 138 9.54 -12.31 9.41
N VAL A 139 8.86 -11.29 8.88
CA VAL A 139 8.02 -11.42 7.68
C VAL A 139 8.83 -11.92 6.48
N LYS A 140 10.01 -11.34 6.23
CA LYS A 140 10.91 -11.76 5.15
C LYS A 140 11.39 -13.20 5.32
N GLU A 141 11.69 -13.61 6.56
CA GLU A 141 12.03 -15.00 6.86
C GLU A 141 10.86 -15.95 6.55
N GLN A 142 9.62 -15.60 6.91
CA GLN A 142 8.45 -16.43 6.63
C GLN A 142 8.13 -16.50 5.13
N ILE A 143 8.28 -15.40 4.39
CA ILE A 143 8.17 -15.40 2.93
C ILE A 143 9.18 -16.37 2.32
N GLY A 144 10.44 -16.31 2.76
CA GLY A 144 11.48 -17.21 2.26
C GLY A 144 11.20 -18.70 2.56
N LYS A 145 10.57 -19.00 3.70
CA LYS A 145 10.21 -20.37 4.09
C LYS A 145 8.99 -20.93 3.35
N LEU A 146 7.97 -20.11 3.12
CA LEU A 146 6.66 -20.56 2.61
C LEU A 146 6.51 -20.37 1.11
N CYS A 147 7.28 -19.44 0.53
CA CYS A 147 7.22 -19.06 -0.87
C CYS A 147 8.57 -19.37 -1.51
N ASP A 148 9.38 -18.36 -1.81
CA ASP A 148 10.74 -18.54 -2.32
C ASP A 148 11.58 -17.25 -2.16
N ALA A 149 12.89 -17.35 -2.41
CA ALA A 149 13.83 -16.22 -2.32
C ALA A 149 13.52 -15.09 -3.31
N LYS A 150 13.00 -15.41 -4.51
CA LYS A 150 12.63 -14.40 -5.51
C LYS A 150 11.46 -13.55 -5.01
N THR A 151 10.54 -14.17 -4.28
CA THR A 151 9.38 -13.52 -3.67
C THR A 151 9.82 -12.60 -2.53
N VAL A 152 10.85 -12.99 -1.76
CA VAL A 152 11.48 -12.10 -0.76
C VAL A 152 12.06 -10.86 -1.45
N ASP A 153 12.84 -11.05 -2.51
CA ASP A 153 13.47 -9.93 -3.22
C ASP A 153 12.45 -8.95 -3.79
N GLU A 154 11.34 -9.46 -4.32
CA GLU A 154 10.27 -8.61 -4.85
C GLU A 154 9.50 -7.91 -3.73
N TYR A 155 9.16 -8.62 -2.65
CA TYR A 155 8.55 -8.02 -1.47
C TYR A 155 9.39 -6.87 -0.90
N VAL A 156 10.71 -7.04 -0.78
CA VAL A 156 11.65 -6.00 -0.30
C VAL A 156 11.68 -4.76 -1.20
N LYS A 157 11.45 -4.92 -2.51
CA LYS A 157 11.32 -3.76 -3.40
C LYS A 157 9.99 -3.05 -3.19
N GLN A 158 8.91 -3.82 -3.12
CA GLN A 158 7.56 -3.28 -3.09
C GLN A 158 7.19 -2.69 -1.72
N GLU A 159 7.68 -3.25 -0.62
CA GLU A 159 7.40 -2.76 0.75
C GLU A 159 7.86 -1.31 0.94
N LYS A 160 8.90 -0.88 0.21
CA LYS A 160 9.41 0.51 0.24
C LYS A 160 8.39 1.49 -0.31
N ASN A 161 7.48 1.02 -1.15
CA ASN A 161 6.42 1.84 -1.70
C ASN A 161 5.25 2.05 -0.73
N LEU A 162 5.18 1.25 0.35
CA LEU A 162 4.17 1.36 1.39
C LEU A 162 4.72 1.97 2.69
N ARG A 163 6.00 1.75 3.02
CA ARG A 163 6.63 2.23 4.25
C ARG A 163 6.38 3.73 4.55
N PRO A 164 6.49 4.67 3.58
CA PRO A 164 6.24 6.09 3.86
C PRO A 164 4.86 6.36 4.45
N GLU A 165 3.82 5.64 4.02
CA GLU A 165 2.45 5.79 4.55
C GLU A 165 2.34 5.41 6.03
N MET A 166 3.30 4.65 6.56
CA MET A 166 3.32 4.23 7.97
C MET A 166 4.31 5.05 8.82
N CYS A 167 5.25 5.72 8.17
CA CYS A 167 6.44 6.29 8.80
C CYS A 167 6.58 7.80 8.62
N GLU A 168 5.80 8.41 7.74
CA GLU A 168 5.84 9.83 7.44
C GLU A 168 4.46 10.44 7.75
N GLU A 169 4.15 10.64 9.04
CA GLU A 169 3.05 11.51 9.45
C GLU A 169 3.54 12.98 9.52
N GLY A 170 2.98 13.85 8.67
CA GLY A 170 2.91 15.30 8.94
C GLY A 170 4.13 16.14 8.58
N GLY A 171 4.43 16.27 7.29
CA GLY A 171 5.14 17.44 6.76
C GLY A 171 4.16 18.58 6.44
N ASP A 172 3.44 19.08 7.45
CA ASP A 172 2.83 20.41 7.39
C ASP A 172 3.93 21.42 7.77
N ASP A 173 4.57 22.03 6.77
CA ASP A 173 5.15 23.37 6.87
C ASP A 173 4.51 24.27 5.79
#